data_AF-A0A972GMF1-F1
#
_entry.id   AF-A0A972GMF1-F1
#
_cell.length_a   1.000
_cell.length_b   1.000
_cell.length_c   1.000
_cell.angle_alpha   90.00
_cell.angle_beta   90.00
_cell.angle_gamma   90.00
#
_symmetry.space_group_name_H-M   'P 1'
#
loop_
_entity.id
_entity.type
_entity.pdbx_description
1 polymer ?
#
loop_
_entity_poly.entity_id
_entity_poly.type
_entity_poly.pdbx_seq_one_letter_code
_entity_poly.pdbx_strand_id
1 'polypeptide(L)'
;MILNRFMKAIPVHIQSTLYDTCTTCGNLLTGGYFYLHDRSKRYCSDCITNRPRCDICSSPVDNESWLLHDGRNLCSSCHQTAVYDATEAQKLYEETVGSIIAQLQLTLRVGVAFRLVDEPTMAEIRAMGAVYPPEEKTLGLYRRQGSLRVIYLLYGLPRITFRTVVAHEYAHAWQGETCPLLEDDELREGFAEWVAYHHLLYLGCTKTAQRMLQSSHPYRVFMENVLELEEQMGPAGVVEHILAAGRGIVSSNLTP
;
A
#
# COMPACT_ATOMS: atom_id res chain seq x y z
N MET A 1 -9.56 -1.22 27.98
CA MET A 1 -9.94 0.18 28.25
C MET A 1 -8.74 1.07 27.96
N ILE A 2 -8.46 1.36 26.69
CA ILE A 2 -7.54 2.41 26.23
C ILE A 2 -8.23 3.06 25.03
N LEU A 3 -9.05 4.07 25.32
CA LEU A 3 -9.40 5.11 24.36
C LEU A 3 -8.19 6.05 24.20
N ASN A 4 -8.18 6.78 23.09
CA ASN A 4 -7.38 7.97 22.80
C ASN A 4 -5.93 7.75 22.33
N ARG A 5 -5.78 7.64 21.01
CA ARG A 5 -4.95 8.57 20.24
C ARG A 5 -5.41 8.54 18.78
N PHE A 6 -5.45 9.71 18.14
CA PHE A 6 -5.80 9.95 16.72
C PHE A 6 -7.29 10.09 16.37
N MET A 7 -8.03 10.92 17.11
CA MET A 7 -9.23 11.59 16.61
C MET A 7 -9.08 13.09 16.87
N LYS A 8 -8.85 13.89 15.84
CA LYS A 8 -9.01 15.35 15.92
C LYS A 8 -10.37 15.70 15.33
N ALA A 9 -11.30 16.12 16.18
CA ALA A 9 -12.52 16.79 15.74
C ALA A 9 -12.18 18.27 15.53
N ILE A 10 -12.25 18.74 14.28
CA ILE A 10 -12.17 20.17 13.97
C ILE A 10 -13.56 20.61 13.52
N PRO A 11 -14.26 21.47 14.28
CA PRO A 11 -15.53 22.02 13.83
C PRO A 11 -15.27 23.03 12.72
N VAL A 12 -15.81 22.77 11.53
CA VAL A 12 -15.76 23.69 10.39
C VAL A 12 -17.19 24.20 10.14
N HIS A 13 -17.46 25.46 10.47
CA HIS A 13 -18.67 26.15 10.04
C HIS A 13 -18.43 26.78 8.66
N ILE A 14 -19.02 26.21 7.61
CA ILE A 14 -19.12 26.84 6.30
C ILE A 14 -20.58 26.75 5.84
N GLN A 15 -21.17 27.89 5.54
CA GLN A 15 -22.48 28.00 4.88
C GLN A 15 -22.35 27.51 3.43
N SER A 16 -22.87 26.31 3.14
CA SER A 16 -23.17 25.88 1.78
C SER A 16 -24.42 25.01 1.79
N THR A 17 -25.38 25.28 0.90
CA THR A 17 -26.72 24.68 0.82
C THR A 17 -26.74 23.29 0.15
N LEU A 18 -25.77 22.45 0.50
CA LEU A 18 -25.79 21.01 0.22
C LEU A 18 -25.57 20.31 1.57
N TYR A 19 -26.62 19.72 2.12
CA TYR A 19 -26.48 18.93 3.34
C TYR A 19 -25.58 17.73 3.01
N ASP A 20 -24.41 17.67 3.65
CA ASP A 20 -23.53 16.51 3.55
C ASP A 20 -24.24 15.25 4.06
N THR A 21 -24.04 14.12 3.39
CA THR A 21 -24.60 12.81 3.78
C THR A 21 -23.52 11.86 4.28
N CYS A 22 -23.91 10.98 5.18
CA CYS A 22 -23.05 9.89 5.64
C CYS A 22 -22.76 8.94 4.46
N THR A 23 -21.49 8.66 4.20
CA THR A 23 -21.08 7.78 3.10
C THR A 23 -21.59 6.34 3.28
N THR A 24 -21.84 5.91 4.52
CA THR A 24 -22.27 4.52 4.82
C THR A 24 -23.78 4.35 4.83
N CYS A 25 -24.53 5.27 5.47
CA CYS A 25 -25.98 5.11 5.65
C CYS A 25 -26.84 6.12 4.87
N GLY A 26 -26.24 7.12 4.22
CA GLY A 26 -26.95 8.14 3.45
C GLY A 26 -27.66 9.22 4.27
N ASN A 27 -27.74 9.09 5.61
CA ASN A 27 -28.38 10.08 6.47
C ASN A 27 -27.68 11.45 6.41
N LEU A 28 -28.45 12.52 6.55
CA LEU A 28 -27.93 13.89 6.63
C LEU A 28 -27.02 14.09 7.85
N LEU A 29 -25.89 14.76 7.64
CA LEU A 29 -24.91 15.09 8.68
C LEU A 29 -25.23 16.47 9.28
N THR A 30 -26.19 16.51 10.21
CA THR A 30 -26.66 17.75 10.85
C THR A 30 -25.92 18.13 12.13
N GLY A 31 -25.28 17.16 12.79
CA GLY A 31 -24.61 17.33 14.10
C GLY A 31 -23.08 17.21 14.07
N GLY A 32 -22.47 17.39 12.89
CA GLY A 32 -21.04 17.13 12.64
C GLY A 32 -20.78 15.78 11.98
N TYR A 33 -19.53 15.52 11.61
CA TYR A 33 -19.13 14.31 10.89
C TYR A 33 -17.72 13.86 11.27
N PHE A 34 -17.45 12.58 11.02
CA PHE A 34 -16.16 11.94 11.21
C PHE A 34 -15.56 11.53 9.87
N TYR A 35 -14.25 11.45 9.79
CA TYR A 35 -13.52 10.94 8.63
C TYR A 35 -12.33 10.11 9.11
N LEU A 36 -11.89 9.19 8.25
CA LEU A 36 -10.62 8.49 8.49
C LEU A 36 -9.48 9.38 8.02
N HIS A 37 -8.34 9.34 8.71
CA HIS A 37 -7.15 10.09 8.31
C HIS A 37 -6.81 9.82 6.84
N ASP A 38 -6.46 10.87 6.09
CA ASP A 38 -6.16 10.83 4.65
C ASP A 38 -7.30 10.39 3.73
N ARG A 39 -8.55 10.38 4.24
CA ARG A 39 -9.75 10.04 3.48
C ARG A 39 -10.75 11.20 3.52
N SER A 40 -11.37 11.46 2.37
CA SER A 40 -12.38 12.51 2.22
C SER A 40 -13.82 12.04 2.53
N LYS A 41 -14.02 10.74 2.74
CA LYS A 41 -15.34 10.17 3.06
C LYS A 41 -15.77 10.60 4.46
N ARG A 42 -17.04 11.00 4.59
CA ARG A 42 -17.64 11.50 5.82
C ARG A 42 -18.63 10.50 6.39
N TYR A 43 -18.60 10.31 7.70
CA TYR A 43 -19.38 9.32 8.43
C TYR A 43 -20.12 9.97 9.59
N CYS A 44 -21.34 9.51 9.88
CA CYS A 44 -22.06 9.90 11.10
C CYS A 44 -21.47 9.19 12.33
N SER A 45 -21.76 9.73 13.52
CA SER A 45 -21.30 9.17 14.80
C SER A 45 -21.68 7.70 14.98
N ASP A 46 -22.90 7.33 14.58
CA ASP A 46 -23.40 5.96 14.70
C ASP A 46 -22.62 4.99 13.82
N CYS A 47 -22.45 5.30 12.52
CA CYS A 47 -21.72 4.43 11.60
C CYS A 47 -20.24 4.30 11.99
N ILE A 48 -19.58 5.40 12.37
CA ILE A 48 -18.18 5.31 12.79
C ILE A 48 -18.03 4.58 14.13
N THR A 49 -19.03 4.56 15.01
CA THR A 49 -18.87 3.88 16.31
C THR A 49 -19.27 2.41 16.25
N ASN A 50 -20.42 2.11 15.64
CA ASN A 50 -21.11 0.85 15.86
C ASN A 50 -20.98 -0.16 14.70
N ARG A 51 -20.62 0.28 13.49
CA ARG A 51 -20.54 -0.63 12.35
C ARG A 51 -19.18 -1.32 12.24
N PRO A 52 -19.15 -2.61 11.84
CA PRO A 52 -17.93 -3.33 11.51
C PRO A 52 -17.08 -2.56 10.50
N ARG A 53 -15.77 -2.81 10.54
CA ARG A 53 -14.83 -2.19 9.60
C ARG A 53 -14.55 -3.09 8.42
N CYS A 54 -14.41 -2.46 7.27
CA CYS A 54 -13.81 -3.07 6.11
C CYS A 54 -12.36 -3.43 6.45
N ASP A 55 -12.00 -4.70 6.45
CA ASP A 55 -10.62 -5.14 6.23
C ASP A 55 -10.16 -4.54 4.91
N ILE A 56 -8.94 -4.08 4.67
CA ILE A 56 -8.56 -3.26 3.48
C ILE A 56 -8.67 -1.76 3.74
N CYS A 57 -9.86 -1.14 3.77
CA CYS A 57 -9.94 0.34 3.83
C CYS A 57 -10.35 0.94 5.18
N SER A 58 -10.65 0.10 6.18
CA SER A 58 -11.04 0.48 7.54
C SER A 58 -12.31 1.33 7.64
N SER A 59 -13.01 1.55 6.53
CA SER A 59 -14.28 2.29 6.51
C SER A 59 -15.40 1.45 7.13
N PRO A 60 -16.38 2.07 7.81
CA PRO A 60 -17.58 1.37 8.25
C PRO A 60 -18.29 0.69 7.08
N VAL A 61 -18.60 -0.60 7.20
CA VAL A 61 -19.28 -1.35 6.15
C VAL A 61 -20.70 -0.83 5.91
N ASP A 62 -21.12 -0.86 4.64
CA ASP A 62 -22.46 -0.49 4.17
C ASP A 62 -23.52 -1.45 4.72
N ASN A 63 -24.78 -1.27 4.31
CA ASN A 63 -25.82 -2.27 4.57
C ASN A 63 -25.54 -3.60 3.86
N GLU A 64 -24.73 -3.55 2.80
CA GLU A 64 -24.19 -4.73 2.14
C GLU A 64 -22.75 -4.94 2.62
N SER A 65 -22.36 -6.18 2.87
CA SER A 65 -20.99 -6.51 3.26
C SER A 65 -20.61 -7.88 2.72
N TRP A 66 -19.36 -8.05 2.33
CA TRP A 66 -18.87 -9.27 1.70
C TRP A 66 -17.87 -9.96 2.61
N LEU A 67 -18.32 -11.03 3.26
CA LEU A 67 -17.48 -11.90 4.08
C LEU A 67 -16.69 -12.85 3.16
N LEU A 68 -15.36 -12.77 3.24
CA LEU A 68 -14.45 -13.67 2.54
C LEU A 68 -14.32 -15.00 3.28
N HIS A 69 -13.78 -16.01 2.60
CA HIS A 69 -13.59 -17.35 3.16
C HIS A 69 -12.64 -17.39 4.37
N ASP A 70 -11.78 -16.39 4.49
CA ASP A 70 -10.83 -16.19 5.59
C ASP A 70 -11.37 -15.31 6.73
N GLY A 71 -12.66 -14.95 6.68
CA GLY A 71 -13.34 -14.19 7.73
C GLY A 71 -13.19 -12.67 7.63
N ARG A 72 -12.39 -12.15 6.68
CA ARG A 72 -12.32 -10.71 6.40
C ARG A 72 -13.63 -10.20 5.80
N ASN A 73 -14.02 -8.98 6.16
CA ASN A 73 -15.22 -8.34 5.66
C ASN A 73 -14.89 -7.12 4.79
N LEU A 74 -15.48 -7.04 3.60
CA LEU A 74 -15.29 -5.92 2.69
C LEU A 74 -16.55 -5.05 2.59
N CYS A 75 -16.34 -3.73 2.51
CA CYS A 75 -17.39 -2.80 2.07
C CYS A 75 -17.59 -2.86 0.54
N SER A 76 -18.73 -2.39 0.07
CA SER A 76 -19.12 -2.39 -1.35
C SER A 76 -18.04 -1.77 -2.24
N SER A 77 -17.48 -0.62 -1.84
CA SER A 77 -16.46 0.06 -2.65
C SER A 77 -15.14 -0.73 -2.80
N CYS A 78 -14.77 -1.55 -1.81
CA CYS A 78 -13.60 -2.42 -1.95
C CYS A 78 -13.95 -3.67 -2.75
N HIS A 79 -15.08 -4.30 -2.44
CA HIS A 79 -15.57 -5.49 -3.14
C HIS A 79 -15.74 -5.26 -4.65
N GLN A 80 -16.30 -4.13 -5.06
CA GLN A 80 -16.62 -3.81 -6.45
C GLN A 80 -15.42 -3.90 -7.40
N THR A 81 -14.21 -3.70 -6.88
CA THR A 81 -12.98 -3.78 -7.69
C THR A 81 -12.00 -4.80 -7.13
N ALA A 82 -12.42 -5.67 -6.22
CA ALA A 82 -11.56 -6.69 -5.64
C ALA A 82 -11.23 -7.76 -6.67
N VAL A 83 -9.96 -8.19 -6.67
CA VAL A 83 -9.49 -9.28 -7.55
C VAL A 83 -9.56 -10.59 -6.76
N TYR A 84 -10.39 -11.51 -7.25
CA TYR A 84 -10.63 -12.82 -6.64
C TYR A 84 -10.12 -13.96 -7.52
N ASP A 85 -10.27 -13.84 -8.84
CA ASP A 85 -9.84 -14.89 -9.76
C ASP A 85 -8.31 -14.93 -9.87
N ALA A 86 -7.73 -16.14 -9.75
CA ALA A 86 -6.29 -16.32 -9.78
C ALA A 86 -5.67 -16.01 -11.17
N THR A 87 -6.42 -16.24 -12.25
CA THR A 87 -5.97 -15.95 -13.61
C THR A 87 -5.97 -14.44 -13.86
N GLU A 88 -7.02 -13.74 -13.42
CA GLU A 88 -7.08 -12.28 -13.43
C GLU A 88 -5.95 -11.67 -12.61
N ALA A 89 -5.69 -12.19 -11.41
CA ALA A 89 -4.61 -11.75 -10.54
C ALA A 89 -3.23 -11.93 -11.21
N GLN A 90 -2.98 -13.09 -11.82
CA GLN A 90 -1.74 -13.36 -12.55
C GLN A 90 -1.54 -12.37 -13.70
N LYS A 91 -2.58 -12.12 -14.50
CA LYS A 91 -2.53 -11.15 -15.59
C LYS A 91 -2.26 -9.73 -15.08
N LEU A 92 -2.95 -9.32 -14.02
CA LEU A 92 -2.78 -7.98 -13.43
C LEU A 92 -1.38 -7.79 -12.81
N TYR A 93 -0.81 -8.85 -12.25
CA TYR A 93 0.57 -8.89 -11.79
C TYR A 93 1.54 -8.69 -12.96
N GLU A 94 1.40 -9.45 -14.05
CA GLU A 94 2.25 -9.33 -15.24
C GLU A 94 2.16 -7.95 -15.90
N GLU A 95 0.94 -7.40 -16.03
CA GLU A 95 0.71 -6.04 -16.54
C GLU A 95 1.39 -4.97 -15.66
N THR A 96 1.37 -5.18 -14.34
CA THR A 96 2.02 -4.26 -13.38
C THR A 96 3.53 -4.32 -13.49
N VAL A 97 4.11 -5.52 -13.46
CA VAL A 97 5.55 -5.72 -13.62
C VAL A 97 6.04 -5.20 -14.98
N GLY A 98 5.32 -5.50 -16.06
CA GLY A 98 5.65 -4.99 -17.40
C GLY A 98 5.63 -3.47 -17.46
N SER A 99 4.67 -2.82 -16.80
CA SER A 99 4.63 -1.35 -16.68
C SER A 99 5.87 -0.83 -15.94
N ILE A 100 6.19 -1.39 -14.76
CA ILE A 100 7.35 -0.99 -13.96
C ILE A 100 8.66 -1.13 -14.76
N ILE A 101 8.85 -2.23 -15.47
CA ILE A 101 10.03 -2.42 -16.34
C ILE A 101 10.07 -1.35 -17.43
N ALA A 102 8.94 -1.03 -18.07
CA ALA A 102 8.89 -0.06 -19.15
C ALA A 102 9.21 1.38 -18.69
N GLN A 103 8.79 1.80 -17.49
CA GLN A 103 9.07 3.15 -16.98
C GLN A 103 10.40 3.25 -16.21
N LEU A 104 10.76 2.25 -15.42
CA LEU A 104 11.86 2.35 -14.43
C LEU A 104 13.04 1.40 -14.73
N GLN A 105 12.93 0.56 -15.77
CA GLN A 105 13.98 -0.37 -16.20
C GLN A 105 14.42 -1.40 -15.15
N LEU A 106 13.56 -1.67 -14.15
CA LEU A 106 13.82 -2.61 -13.06
C LEU A 106 13.62 -4.06 -13.51
N THR A 107 14.58 -4.60 -14.25
CA THR A 107 14.51 -5.95 -14.82
C THR A 107 15.12 -6.98 -13.87
N LEU A 108 14.41 -8.10 -13.64
CA LEU A 108 14.94 -9.28 -12.97
C LEU A 108 15.54 -10.26 -13.99
N ARG A 109 16.72 -10.83 -13.72
CA ARG A 109 17.34 -11.85 -14.59
C ARG A 109 16.83 -13.25 -14.29
N VAL A 110 16.62 -13.56 -13.01
CA VAL A 110 16.11 -14.88 -12.59
C VAL A 110 14.58 -14.91 -12.58
N GLY A 111 13.95 -13.76 -12.30
CA GLY A 111 12.51 -13.63 -12.15
C GLY A 111 12.03 -13.88 -10.72
N VAL A 112 10.72 -13.75 -10.53
CA VAL A 112 10.03 -13.94 -9.25
C VAL A 112 8.62 -14.47 -9.50
N ALA A 113 8.24 -15.51 -8.76
CA ALA A 113 6.92 -16.12 -8.88
C ALA A 113 5.88 -15.28 -8.14
N PHE A 114 4.62 -15.35 -8.58
CA PHE A 114 3.49 -14.68 -7.94
C PHE A 114 2.53 -15.70 -7.33
N ARG A 115 2.00 -15.43 -6.13
CA ARG A 115 0.98 -16.26 -5.47
C ARG A 115 -0.06 -15.37 -4.79
N LEU A 116 -1.33 -15.66 -5.06
CA LEU A 116 -2.46 -15.08 -4.32
C LEU A 116 -2.78 -15.99 -3.14
N VAL A 117 -2.84 -15.43 -1.92
CA VAL A 117 -3.03 -16.19 -0.68
C VAL A 117 -4.03 -15.49 0.25
N ASP A 118 -4.67 -16.24 1.13
CA ASP A 118 -5.54 -15.67 2.16
C ASP A 118 -4.78 -15.19 3.40
N GLU A 119 -5.50 -14.57 4.34
CA GLU A 119 -4.88 -13.99 5.54
C GLU A 119 -4.18 -15.02 6.44
N PRO A 120 -4.76 -16.21 6.73
CA PRO A 120 -4.07 -17.24 7.49
C PRO A 120 -2.79 -17.73 6.82
N THR A 121 -2.83 -17.98 5.50
CA THR A 121 -1.64 -18.41 4.74
C THR A 121 -0.58 -17.31 4.73
N MET A 122 -0.97 -16.05 4.57
CA MET A 122 -0.03 -14.91 4.65
C MET A 122 0.64 -14.82 6.02
N ALA A 123 -0.14 -15.02 7.10
CA ALA A 123 0.37 -15.01 8.47
C ALA A 123 1.36 -16.16 8.72
N GLU A 124 1.10 -17.37 8.21
CA GLU A 124 2.03 -18.50 8.26
C GLU A 124 3.33 -18.20 7.51
N ILE A 125 3.25 -17.65 6.30
CA ILE A 125 4.43 -17.27 5.51
C ILE A 125 5.26 -16.23 6.24
N ARG A 126 4.61 -15.24 6.87
CA ARG A 126 5.28 -14.22 7.70
C ARG A 126 5.95 -14.85 8.90
N ALA A 127 5.28 -15.74 9.63
CA ALA A 127 5.83 -16.40 10.82
C ALA A 127 7.07 -17.26 10.52
N MET A 128 7.16 -17.81 9.31
CA MET A 128 8.32 -18.57 8.85
C MET A 128 9.54 -17.68 8.50
N GLY A 129 9.38 -16.36 8.38
CA GLY A 129 10.47 -15.40 8.20
C GLY A 129 10.64 -14.56 9.46
N ALA A 130 11.79 -14.67 10.13
CA ALA A 130 12.02 -13.91 11.37
C ALA A 130 11.93 -12.39 11.14
N VAL A 131 11.37 -11.70 12.15
CA VAL A 131 11.34 -10.24 12.39
C VAL A 131 10.47 -9.40 11.44
N TYR A 132 9.15 -9.61 11.49
CA TYR A 132 8.19 -8.52 11.24
C TYR A 132 7.36 -8.30 12.51
N PRO A 133 7.20 -7.05 12.99
CA PRO A 133 6.35 -6.78 14.13
C PRO A 133 4.95 -7.35 13.86
N PRO A 134 4.33 -8.03 14.84
CA PRO A 134 3.12 -8.81 14.62
C PRO A 134 1.85 -8.00 14.32
N GLU A 135 1.93 -6.67 14.31
CA GLU A 135 0.76 -5.80 14.39
C GLU A 135 0.37 -5.09 13.08
N GLU A 136 1.17 -5.20 12.00
CA GLU A 136 0.82 -4.60 10.71
C GLU A 136 0.10 -5.58 9.79
N LYS A 137 -1.02 -5.11 9.21
CA LYS A 137 -1.81 -5.86 8.24
C LYS A 137 -1.01 -6.01 6.94
N THR A 138 -0.30 -7.11 6.78
CA THR A 138 0.50 -7.43 5.59
C THR A 138 -0.39 -7.68 4.37
N LEU A 139 -0.34 -6.80 3.37
CA LEU A 139 -1.11 -6.95 2.12
C LEU A 139 -0.32 -7.69 1.04
N GLY A 140 1.00 -7.67 1.11
CA GLY A 140 1.92 -8.38 0.24
C GLY A 140 3.21 -8.72 0.98
N LEU A 141 3.95 -9.66 0.42
CA LEU A 141 5.24 -10.07 0.95
C LEU A 141 6.11 -10.69 -0.14
N TYR A 142 7.26 -10.07 -0.40
CA TYR A 142 8.35 -10.70 -1.12
C TYR A 142 9.15 -11.61 -0.19
N ARG A 143 9.43 -12.83 -0.65
CA ARG A 143 10.26 -13.78 0.07
C ARG A 143 11.26 -14.46 -0.86
N ARG A 144 12.49 -14.57 -0.35
CA ARG A 144 13.57 -15.36 -0.94
C ARG A 144 13.95 -16.51 -0.02
N GLN A 145 13.90 -17.74 -0.54
CA GLN A 145 14.38 -18.93 0.15
C GLN A 145 15.32 -19.69 -0.78
N GLY A 146 16.63 -19.52 -0.57
CA GLY A 146 17.65 -20.03 -1.49
C GLY A 146 17.51 -19.41 -2.89
N SER A 147 17.25 -20.25 -3.89
CA SER A 147 16.99 -19.85 -5.28
C SER A 147 15.51 -19.50 -5.55
N LEU A 148 14.59 -19.90 -4.67
CA LEU A 148 13.17 -19.64 -4.84
C LEU A 148 12.86 -18.19 -4.42
N ARG A 149 12.14 -17.48 -5.28
CA ARG A 149 11.71 -16.10 -5.08
C ARG A 149 10.22 -16.00 -5.36
N VAL A 150 9.46 -15.52 -4.40
CA VAL A 150 8.00 -15.45 -4.50
C VAL A 150 7.50 -14.14 -3.94
N ILE A 151 6.60 -13.48 -4.66
CA ILE A 151 5.74 -12.41 -4.16
C ILE A 151 4.39 -13.04 -3.83
N TYR A 152 4.01 -12.96 -2.56
CA TYR A 152 2.69 -13.33 -2.07
C TYR A 152 1.84 -12.07 -1.96
N LEU A 153 0.62 -12.09 -2.48
CA LEU A 153 -0.35 -11.02 -2.28
C LEU A 153 -1.61 -11.54 -1.60
N LEU A 154 -2.19 -10.68 -0.77
CA LEU A 154 -3.43 -10.97 -0.08
C LEU A 154 -4.60 -11.04 -1.06
N TYR A 155 -5.41 -12.08 -0.92
CA TYR A 155 -6.62 -12.33 -1.70
C TYR A 155 -7.65 -11.21 -1.52
N GLY A 156 -8.39 -10.87 -2.57
CA GLY A 156 -9.51 -9.92 -2.50
C GLY A 156 -9.09 -8.45 -2.35
N LEU A 157 -7.87 -8.08 -2.77
CA LEU A 157 -7.46 -6.68 -2.81
C LEU A 157 -8.15 -5.94 -3.98
N PRO A 158 -8.62 -4.69 -3.76
CA PRO A 158 -9.06 -3.80 -4.83
C PRO A 158 -7.97 -3.63 -5.89
N ARG A 159 -8.32 -3.59 -7.19
CA ARG A 159 -7.37 -3.55 -8.31
C ARG A 159 -6.26 -2.53 -8.17
N ILE A 160 -6.54 -1.30 -7.74
CA ILE A 160 -5.48 -0.29 -7.55
C ILE A 160 -4.57 -0.64 -6.38
N THR A 161 -5.14 -1.08 -5.24
CA THR A 161 -4.35 -1.54 -4.09
C THR A 161 -3.49 -2.74 -4.44
N PHE A 162 -4.02 -3.71 -5.17
CA PHE A 162 -3.28 -4.86 -5.69
C PHE A 162 -2.04 -4.39 -6.45
N ARG A 163 -2.21 -3.48 -7.42
CA ARG A 163 -1.10 -3.01 -8.25
C ARG A 163 -0.07 -2.19 -7.46
N THR A 164 -0.51 -1.39 -6.48
CA THR A 164 0.39 -0.66 -5.57
C THR A 164 1.24 -1.63 -4.77
N VAL A 165 0.64 -2.68 -4.19
CA VAL A 165 1.36 -3.69 -3.42
C VAL A 165 2.30 -4.50 -4.31
N VAL A 166 1.88 -4.93 -5.51
CA VAL A 166 2.79 -5.58 -6.46
C VAL A 166 4.00 -4.71 -6.78
N ALA A 167 3.80 -3.40 -7.00
CA ALA A 167 4.89 -2.51 -7.32
C ALA A 167 5.92 -2.41 -6.18
N HIS A 168 5.44 -2.31 -4.95
CA HIS A 168 6.26 -2.32 -3.75
C HIS A 168 7.04 -3.64 -3.60
N GLU A 169 6.36 -4.79 -3.62
CA GLU A 169 7.01 -6.10 -3.46
C GLU A 169 7.96 -6.45 -4.61
N TYR A 170 7.65 -5.99 -5.83
CA TYR A 170 8.53 -6.18 -6.98
C TYR A 170 9.82 -5.36 -6.85
N ALA A 171 9.77 -4.17 -6.25
CA ALA A 171 10.96 -3.40 -5.94
C ALA A 171 11.88 -4.17 -4.98
N HIS A 172 11.33 -4.80 -3.94
CA HIS A 172 12.10 -5.68 -3.05
C HIS A 172 12.68 -6.90 -3.76
N ALA A 173 11.93 -7.50 -4.69
CA ALA A 173 12.45 -8.58 -5.52
C ALA A 173 13.65 -8.12 -6.34
N TRP A 174 13.58 -6.92 -6.94
CA TRP A 174 14.65 -6.33 -7.72
C TRP A 174 15.87 -5.97 -6.87
N GLN A 175 15.67 -5.35 -5.71
CA GLN A 175 16.74 -5.07 -4.73
C GLN A 175 17.42 -6.37 -4.29
N GLY A 176 16.66 -7.41 -3.95
CA GLY A 176 17.20 -8.69 -3.50
C GLY A 176 17.98 -9.47 -4.56
N GLU A 177 17.79 -9.18 -5.85
CA GLU A 177 18.60 -9.72 -6.94
C GLU A 177 19.81 -8.85 -7.27
N THR A 178 19.63 -7.53 -7.31
CA THR A 178 20.55 -6.59 -7.96
C THR A 178 21.42 -5.84 -6.97
N CYS A 179 20.96 -5.69 -5.74
CA CYS A 179 21.57 -4.87 -4.69
C CYS A 179 21.86 -5.72 -3.44
N PRO A 180 22.70 -6.76 -3.53
CA PRO A 180 22.91 -7.72 -2.44
C PRO A 180 23.57 -7.11 -1.19
N LEU A 181 24.19 -5.93 -1.30
CA LEU A 181 24.83 -5.21 -0.20
C LEU A 181 23.99 -4.02 0.32
N LEU A 182 22.74 -3.87 -0.14
CA LEU A 182 21.84 -2.83 0.37
C LEU A 182 21.26 -3.25 1.73
N GLU A 183 21.89 -2.81 2.81
CA GLU A 183 21.50 -3.11 4.20
C GLU A 183 20.67 -1.99 4.85
N ASP A 184 20.61 -0.81 4.24
CA ASP A 184 19.84 0.32 4.73
C ASP A 184 18.34 0.08 4.51
N ASP A 185 17.64 -0.22 5.61
CA ASP A 185 16.20 -0.44 5.61
C ASP A 185 15.41 0.81 5.19
N GLU A 186 15.84 2.03 5.56
CA GLU A 186 15.14 3.25 5.17
C GLU A 186 15.21 3.44 3.66
N LEU A 187 16.40 3.31 3.08
CA LEU A 187 16.58 3.40 1.63
C LEU A 187 15.87 2.26 0.89
N ARG A 188 15.85 1.06 1.48
CA ARG A 188 15.19 -0.12 0.89
C ARG A 188 13.68 0.05 0.83
N GLU A 189 13.04 0.37 1.95
CA GLU A 189 11.59 0.58 2.05
C GLU A 189 11.17 1.86 1.31
N GLY A 190 11.95 2.93 1.43
CA GLY A 190 11.71 4.20 0.74
C GLY A 190 11.71 4.04 -0.78
N PHE A 191 12.65 3.26 -1.33
CA PHE A 191 12.66 2.96 -2.77
C PHE A 191 11.48 2.09 -3.19
N ALA A 192 11.06 1.13 -2.36
CA ALA A 192 9.90 0.30 -2.67
C ALA A 192 8.60 1.10 -2.72
N GLU A 193 8.41 2.03 -1.76
CA GLU A 193 7.31 3.00 -1.79
C GLU A 193 7.41 3.96 -2.97
N TRP A 194 8.61 4.42 -3.32
CA TRP A 194 8.86 5.27 -4.49
C TRP A 194 8.45 4.58 -5.80
N VAL A 195 8.77 3.30 -5.99
CA VAL A 195 8.32 2.50 -7.14
C VAL A 195 6.79 2.40 -7.17
N ALA A 196 6.15 2.18 -6.02
CA ALA A 196 4.69 2.12 -5.92
C ALA A 196 4.03 3.48 -6.24
N TYR A 197 4.62 4.58 -5.78
CA TYR A 197 4.19 5.95 -6.09
C TYR A 197 4.28 6.26 -7.59
N HIS A 198 5.43 6.00 -8.22
CA HIS A 198 5.63 6.19 -9.66
C HIS A 198 4.70 5.32 -10.49
N HIS A 199 4.50 4.06 -10.08
CA HIS A 199 3.51 3.20 -10.73
C HIS A 199 2.09 3.78 -10.66
N LEU A 200 1.67 4.33 -9.53
CA LEU A 200 0.36 5.00 -9.45
C LEU A 200 0.27 6.23 -10.37
N LEU A 201 1.34 7.02 -10.48
CA LEU A 201 1.39 8.15 -11.43
C LEU A 201 1.31 7.67 -12.87
N TYR A 202 2.06 6.61 -13.22
CA TYR A 202 2.02 5.98 -14.55
C TYR A 202 0.61 5.52 -14.93
N LEU A 203 -0.17 5.04 -13.96
CA LEU A 203 -1.58 4.66 -14.15
C LEU A 203 -2.56 5.85 -14.17
N GLY A 204 -2.09 7.08 -14.04
CA GLY A 204 -2.94 8.26 -13.90
C GLY A 204 -3.72 8.31 -12.58
N CYS A 205 -3.36 7.48 -11.59
CA CYS A 205 -4.02 7.38 -10.29
C CYS A 205 -3.52 8.43 -9.30
N THR A 206 -3.47 9.69 -9.72
CA THR A 206 -2.84 10.82 -9.00
C THR A 206 -3.43 11.05 -7.61
N LYS A 207 -4.74 10.88 -7.41
CA LYS A 207 -5.38 10.99 -6.09
C LYS A 207 -4.89 9.91 -5.11
N THR A 208 -4.56 8.71 -5.60
CA THR A 208 -4.03 7.64 -4.75
C THR A 208 -2.55 7.86 -4.48
N ALA A 209 -1.77 8.29 -5.48
CA ALA A 209 -0.37 8.69 -5.30
C ALA A 209 -0.25 9.82 -4.26
N GLN A 210 -1.08 10.86 -4.36
CA GLN A 210 -1.12 11.97 -3.40
C GLN A 210 -1.44 11.53 -1.98
N ARG A 211 -2.25 10.47 -1.80
CA ARG A 211 -2.53 9.92 -0.48
C ARG A 211 -1.32 9.24 0.14
N MET A 212 -0.39 8.70 -0.63
CA MET A 212 0.86 8.17 -0.08
C MET A 212 1.66 9.27 0.61
N LEU A 213 1.75 10.45 -0.02
CA LEU A 213 2.40 11.67 0.52
C LEU A 213 1.72 12.26 1.75
N GLN A 214 0.47 11.87 2.03
CA GLN A 214 -0.28 12.36 3.20
C GLN A 214 -0.45 11.27 4.26
N SER A 215 -0.19 10.02 3.89
CA SER A 215 -0.47 8.83 4.71
C SER A 215 0.25 8.89 6.05
N SER A 216 -0.35 8.38 7.12
CA SER A 216 0.37 8.18 8.39
C SER A 216 1.29 6.94 8.38
N HIS A 217 1.64 6.41 7.20
CA HIS A 217 2.46 5.18 7.08
C HIS A 217 3.91 5.46 7.52
N PRO A 218 4.57 4.56 8.27
CA PRO A 218 5.95 4.77 8.71
C PRO A 218 6.91 4.98 7.53
N TYR A 219 6.71 4.25 6.43
CA TYR A 219 7.59 4.36 5.26
C TYR A 219 7.32 5.60 4.39
N ARG A 220 6.32 6.43 4.72
CA ARG A 220 6.11 7.71 4.01
C ARG A 220 7.38 8.56 4.05
N VAL A 221 8.00 8.70 5.22
CA VAL A 221 9.18 9.55 5.40
C VAL A 221 10.36 9.02 4.58
N PHE A 222 10.51 7.70 4.50
CA PHE A 222 11.55 7.07 3.68
C PHE A 222 11.32 7.32 2.18
N MET A 223 10.05 7.25 1.74
CA MET A 223 9.68 7.61 0.37
C MET A 223 9.97 9.09 0.07
N GLU A 224 9.66 10.01 1.00
CA GLU A 224 9.96 11.44 0.88
C GLU A 224 11.46 11.68 0.66
N ASN A 225 12.33 10.99 1.41
CA ASN A 225 13.78 11.07 1.21
C ASN A 225 14.21 10.62 -0.21
N VAL A 226 13.59 9.58 -0.76
CA VAL A 226 13.89 9.12 -2.13
C VAL A 226 13.33 10.07 -3.19
N LEU A 227 12.20 10.73 -2.93
CA LEU A 227 11.68 11.80 -3.80
C LEU A 227 12.60 13.02 -3.78
N GLU A 228 13.19 13.39 -2.64
CA GLU A 228 14.19 14.46 -2.57
C GLU A 228 15.47 14.11 -3.36
N LEU A 229 15.86 12.84 -3.39
CA LEU A 229 16.91 12.37 -4.30
C LEU A 229 16.48 12.55 -5.76
N GLU A 230 15.26 12.15 -6.11
CA GLU A 230 14.72 12.32 -7.46
C GLU A 230 14.75 13.78 -7.94
N GLU A 231 14.43 14.74 -7.07
CA GLU A 231 14.52 16.17 -7.41
C GLU A 231 15.93 16.59 -7.84
N GLN A 232 16.97 15.95 -7.31
CA GLN A 232 18.37 16.28 -7.57
C GLN A 232 18.94 15.57 -8.81
N MET A 233 18.56 14.32 -9.04
CA MET A 233 19.19 13.45 -10.06
C MET A 233 18.23 12.80 -11.05
N GLY A 234 16.92 13.05 -10.91
CA GLY A 234 15.86 12.45 -11.70
C GLY A 234 15.65 10.96 -11.41
N PRO A 235 14.59 10.35 -11.99
CA PRO A 235 14.24 8.94 -11.74
C PRO A 235 15.36 7.95 -12.07
N ALA A 236 16.06 8.16 -13.20
CA ALA A 236 17.17 7.31 -13.60
C ALA A 236 18.37 7.44 -12.63
N GLY A 237 18.62 8.64 -12.11
CA GLY A 237 19.65 8.88 -11.10
C GLY A 237 19.35 8.16 -9.79
N VAL A 238 18.08 8.13 -9.35
CA VAL A 238 17.66 7.37 -8.16
C VAL A 238 17.98 5.88 -8.34
N VAL A 239 17.64 5.29 -9.48
CA VAL A 239 17.96 3.88 -9.76
C VAL A 239 19.48 3.63 -9.71
N GLU A 240 20.28 4.50 -10.33
CA GLU A 240 21.76 4.39 -10.26
C GLU A 240 22.30 4.56 -8.84
N HIS A 241 21.71 5.44 -8.02
CA HIS A 241 22.06 5.59 -6.61
C HIS A 241 21.81 4.30 -5.83
N ILE A 242 20.64 3.69 -5.98
CA ILE A 242 20.32 2.40 -5.33
C ILE A 242 21.27 1.29 -5.80
N LEU A 243 21.59 1.26 -7.09
CA LEU A 243 22.57 0.32 -7.64
C LEU A 243 23.97 0.52 -7.04
N ALA A 244 24.41 1.77 -6.85
CA ALA A 244 25.69 2.09 -6.26
C ALA A 244 25.75 1.71 -4.77
N ALA A 245 24.69 2.01 -4.01
CA ALA A 245 24.53 1.56 -2.63
C ALA A 245 24.53 0.02 -2.53
N GLY A 246 23.78 -0.65 -3.40
CA GLY A 246 23.72 -2.11 -3.50
C GLY A 246 25.03 -2.81 -3.90
N ARG A 247 26.01 -2.05 -4.42
CA ARG A 247 27.38 -2.49 -4.71
C ARG A 247 28.39 -2.10 -3.62
N GLY A 248 27.97 -1.39 -2.57
CA GLY A 248 28.84 -0.87 -1.50
C GLY A 248 29.74 0.30 -1.93
N ILE A 249 29.37 1.03 -2.99
CA ILE A 249 30.16 2.16 -3.53
C ILE A 249 29.84 3.47 -2.80
N VAL A 250 28.61 3.61 -2.30
CA VAL A 250 28.12 4.79 -1.59
C VAL A 250 27.78 4.35 -0.17
N SER A 251 28.28 5.07 0.85
CA SER A 251 27.78 4.88 2.21
C SER A 251 26.31 5.27 2.22
N SER A 252 25.45 4.40 2.74
CA SER A 252 24.00 4.59 2.89
C SER A 252 23.58 5.77 3.77
N ASN A 253 24.53 6.55 4.28
CA ASN A 253 24.22 7.69 5.12
C ASN A 253 23.80 8.88 4.24
N LEU A 254 22.49 9.04 4.09
CA LEU A 254 21.87 10.33 3.78
C LEU A 254 21.87 11.20 5.04
N THR A 255 23.03 11.75 5.42
CA THR A 255 23.08 12.86 6.39
C THR A 255 24.35 13.71 6.20
N PRO A 256 24.26 15.04 6.33
CA PRO A 256 25.19 15.78 7.18
C PRO A 256 24.90 15.53 8.67
#